data_AF-A0A7C7FTL2-F1
#
_entry.id   AF-A0A7C7FTL2-F1
#
_cell.length_a   1.000
_cell.length_b   1.000
_cell.length_c   1.000
_cell.angle_alpha   90.00
_cell.angle_beta   90.00
_cell.angle_gamma   90.00
#
_symmetry.space_group_name_H-M   'P 1'
#
loop_
_entity.id
_entity.type
_entity.pdbx_description
1 polymer ?
#
loop_
_entity_poly.entity_id
_entity_poly.type
_entity_poly.pdbx_seq_one_letter_code
_entity_poly.pdbx_strand_id
1 'polypeptide(L)'
;MAVSLTSKMQAIADLIRLQNQSGTVLLMMPCLWSLVLASGGQPTFLMLAIFVIGAFVMRSAGCVINDLVDQDIDREVERTRHRPLPSGRLSRTEAGLVLLVLLAVAALLLAMLNVVTLLLGLGAVVLVVLYPFAKRIIAMPQAVLGIAFGWGVLMAWAAVRGTLELPAILIFFATVFWAIGYDTIYAIQDQEDDRRIGVGSSALLFGRFTWLAIALVFSGMIACLASVGFLGQVGNWYTVALVLVSFVMAVQVAMIRRGLNRREAFDMFRSHAGIGVAILIGLVIGLIGDSTVRVTGPTMGTSYAVTLHPLPEGIERDALQTEIDRILVRINNRMSTYQEHSELSRFNQNQTIEWVDVSAELFTVVDAAVHASRMTHGAFDATVGWLVNLWGFGPSIPTTIVPSDTAISEVMRATGYEHLHLNPSPPALRKDVPELYVDLSGIAKGYAVDHIAEYLDSVGIENYLVEIGGELRANGKRQNGMTWEVVIERPTPLVREKYRTIKLRSRAIATSGNYRNYIERDGKRFSHILNPNTGKPITHNLASVTVIRSSSMEADALATGLMVLGPDAGYDVAVKEDVAALFLVKHEDGLHEIVTPALDRYLDRK
;
A
#
# COMPACT_ATOMS: atom_id res chain seq x y z
N MET A 1 55.09 -7.50 30.82
CA MET A 1 54.39 -8.76 31.14
C MET A 1 53.43 -9.06 30.00
N ALA A 2 53.55 -10.22 29.35
CA ALA A 2 52.63 -10.62 28.29
C ALA A 2 51.24 -10.87 28.89
N VAL A 3 50.25 -10.08 28.47
CA VAL A 3 48.84 -10.25 28.82
C VAL A 3 48.38 -11.61 28.29
N SER A 4 47.80 -12.47 29.13
CA SER A 4 47.40 -13.83 28.73
C SER A 4 46.30 -13.78 27.65
N LEU A 5 46.26 -14.79 26.77
CA LEU A 5 45.24 -14.88 25.69
C LEU A 5 43.81 -14.76 26.24
N THR A 6 43.54 -15.39 27.39
CA THR A 6 42.25 -15.32 28.10
C THR A 6 41.91 -13.90 28.53
N SER A 7 42.88 -13.14 29.04
CA SER A 7 42.66 -11.74 29.44
C SER A 7 42.45 -10.80 28.24
N LYS A 8 43.06 -11.11 27.07
CA LYS A 8 42.78 -10.37 25.83
C LYS A 8 41.38 -10.67 25.28
N MET A 9 40.95 -11.93 25.27
CA MET A 9 39.60 -12.29 24.84
C MET A 9 38.53 -11.61 25.70
N GLN A 10 38.75 -11.51 27.01
CA GLN A 10 37.85 -10.81 27.91
C GLN A 10 37.85 -9.30 27.66
N ALA A 11 39.00 -8.71 27.36
CA ALA A 11 39.08 -7.29 26.97
C ALA A 11 38.36 -7.01 25.64
N ILE A 12 38.42 -7.93 24.66
CA ILE A 12 37.64 -7.83 23.41
C ILE A 12 36.14 -7.94 23.69
N ALA A 13 35.73 -8.90 24.54
CA ALA A 13 34.32 -9.05 24.94
C ALA A 13 33.78 -7.78 25.62
N ASP A 14 34.58 -7.13 26.48
CA ASP A 14 34.24 -5.85 27.10
C ASP A 14 34.16 -4.71 26.07
N LEU A 15 35.09 -4.69 25.10
CA LEU A 15 35.14 -3.67 24.03
C LEU A 15 33.86 -3.68 23.18
N ILE A 16 33.38 -4.88 22.80
CA ILE A 16 32.12 -5.05 22.03
C ILE A 16 30.87 -5.09 22.92
N ARG A 17 31.02 -4.87 24.23
CA ARG A 17 29.94 -4.88 25.25
C ARG A 17 29.18 -6.22 25.34
N LEU A 18 29.85 -7.35 25.12
CA LEU A 18 29.24 -8.68 25.08
C LEU A 18 28.37 -9.00 26.31
N GLN A 19 28.78 -8.53 27.50
CA GLN A 19 28.07 -8.72 28.78
C GLN A 19 26.75 -7.93 28.89
N ASN A 20 26.57 -6.86 28.12
CA ASN A 20 25.37 -6.03 28.15
C ASN A 20 24.92 -5.64 26.73
N GLN A 21 23.99 -6.44 26.20
CA GLN A 21 23.46 -6.30 24.85
C GLN A 21 22.21 -5.41 24.76
N SER A 22 21.89 -4.64 25.81
CA SER A 22 20.72 -3.74 25.80
C SER A 22 20.79 -2.76 24.61
N GLY A 23 21.98 -2.22 24.32
CA GLY A 23 22.19 -1.36 23.16
C GLY A 23 21.99 -2.04 21.81
N THR A 24 22.30 -3.34 21.70
CA THR A 24 22.05 -4.13 20.49
C THR A 24 20.54 -4.31 20.29
N VAL A 25 19.80 -4.60 21.36
CA VAL A 25 18.34 -4.71 21.30
C VAL A 25 17.70 -3.36 20.90
N LEU A 26 18.17 -2.24 21.44
CA LEU A 26 17.65 -0.91 21.09
C LEU A 26 17.90 -0.53 19.62
N LEU A 27 19.00 -0.99 19.02
CA LEU A 27 19.25 -0.85 17.57
C LEU A 27 18.43 -1.83 16.75
N MET A 28 18.29 -3.07 17.23
CA MET A 28 17.68 -4.18 16.50
C MET A 28 16.16 -4.05 16.40
N MET A 29 15.49 -3.65 17.48
CA MET A 29 14.02 -3.65 17.55
C MET A 29 13.38 -2.79 16.45
N PRO A 30 13.81 -1.54 16.19
CA PRO A 30 13.24 -0.76 15.09
C PRO A 30 13.52 -1.34 13.70
N CYS A 31 14.69 -1.94 13.49
CA CYS A 31 14.99 -2.67 12.26
C CYS A 31 13.98 -3.81 12.07
N LEU A 32 13.67 -4.56 13.13
CA LEU A 32 12.69 -5.64 13.09
C LEU A 32 11.25 -5.15 12.94
N TRP A 33 10.86 -4.04 13.58
CA TRP A 33 9.55 -3.42 13.35
C TRP A 33 9.34 -3.10 11.87
N SER A 34 10.35 -2.47 11.26
CA SER A 34 10.35 -2.14 9.84
C SER A 34 10.29 -3.38 8.97
N LEU A 35 11.12 -4.38 9.27
CA LEU A 35 11.23 -5.62 8.50
C LEU A 35 9.91 -6.40 8.50
N VAL A 36 9.31 -6.60 9.68
CA VAL A 36 8.05 -7.34 9.84
C VAL A 36 6.90 -6.60 9.17
N LEU A 37 6.84 -5.27 9.31
CA LEU A 37 5.78 -4.51 8.68
C LEU A 37 5.92 -4.52 7.15
N ALA A 38 7.14 -4.35 6.63
CA ALA A 38 7.43 -4.36 5.20
C ALA A 38 7.12 -5.72 4.55
N SER A 39 7.22 -6.82 5.29
CA SER A 39 6.92 -8.18 4.83
C SER A 39 5.48 -8.63 5.12
N GLY A 40 4.61 -7.75 5.62
CA GLY A 40 3.22 -8.11 5.96
C GLY A 40 3.13 -9.16 7.08
N GLY A 41 4.09 -9.17 8.01
CA GLY A 41 4.11 -10.10 9.14
C GLY A 41 4.96 -11.36 8.90
N GLN A 42 5.43 -11.62 7.68
CA GLN A 42 6.13 -12.86 7.33
C GLN A 42 7.52 -12.62 6.70
N PRO A 43 8.50 -12.07 7.45
CA PRO A 43 9.84 -11.92 6.93
C PRO A 43 10.51 -13.29 6.72
N THR A 44 11.30 -13.43 5.65
CA THR A 44 12.05 -14.67 5.42
C THR A 44 13.09 -14.88 6.52
N PHE A 45 13.41 -16.15 6.81
CA PHE A 45 14.43 -16.49 7.81
C PHE A 45 15.77 -15.82 7.51
N LEU A 46 16.16 -15.74 6.23
CA LEU A 46 17.39 -15.09 5.82
C LEU A 46 17.40 -13.59 6.18
N MET A 47 16.30 -12.86 5.89
CA MET A 47 16.22 -11.44 6.22
C MET A 47 16.26 -11.20 7.73
N LEU A 48 15.55 -12.03 8.52
CA LEU A 48 15.63 -11.99 9.97
C LEU A 48 17.07 -12.19 10.46
N ALA A 49 17.77 -13.22 9.96
CA ALA A 49 19.15 -13.49 10.34
C ALA A 49 20.09 -12.32 9.98
N ILE A 50 19.96 -11.75 8.78
CA ILE A 50 20.78 -10.63 8.33
C ILE A 50 20.63 -9.42 9.26
N PHE A 51 19.39 -9.02 9.59
CA PHE A 51 19.17 -7.83 10.43
C PHE A 51 19.48 -8.06 11.91
N VAL A 52 19.28 -9.27 12.44
CA VAL A 52 19.66 -9.62 13.81
C VAL A 52 21.19 -9.64 13.98
N ILE A 53 21.89 -10.36 13.10
CA ILE A 53 23.36 -10.43 13.14
C ILE A 53 23.95 -9.06 12.81
N GLY A 54 23.40 -8.37 11.81
CA GLY A 54 23.81 -7.03 11.41
C GLY A 54 23.70 -6.01 12.54
N ALA A 55 22.60 -6.03 13.31
CA ALA A 55 22.44 -5.15 14.47
C ALA A 55 23.51 -5.42 15.55
N PHE A 56 23.80 -6.69 15.86
CA PHE A 56 24.87 -7.06 16.80
C PHE A 56 26.24 -6.58 16.32
N VAL A 57 26.57 -6.83 15.06
CA VAL A 57 27.86 -6.46 14.46
C VAL A 57 28.03 -4.94 14.42
N MET A 58 27.01 -4.21 13.94
CA MET A 58 27.08 -2.76 13.82
C MET A 58 27.07 -2.04 15.16
N ARG A 59 26.32 -2.54 16.16
CA ARG A 59 26.39 -2.00 17.52
C ARG A 59 27.77 -2.20 18.14
N SER A 60 28.39 -3.36 17.91
CA SER A 60 29.74 -3.68 18.36
C SER A 60 30.76 -2.77 17.69
N ALA A 61 30.70 -2.61 16.36
CA ALA A 61 31.58 -1.71 15.60
C ALA A 61 31.47 -0.26 16.09
N GLY A 62 30.24 0.22 16.33
CA GLY A 62 30.01 1.55 16.92
C GLY A 62 30.62 1.71 18.31
N CYS A 63 30.64 0.67 19.16
CA CYS A 63 31.37 0.72 20.44
C CYS A 63 32.88 0.89 20.23
N VAL A 64 33.45 0.12 19.29
CA VAL A 64 34.89 0.15 19.03
C VAL A 64 35.31 1.53 18.53
N ILE A 65 34.59 2.09 17.57
CA ILE A 65 34.87 3.43 17.03
C ILE A 65 34.71 4.48 18.14
N ASN A 66 33.66 4.38 18.95
CA ASN A 66 33.45 5.33 20.04
C ASN A 66 34.60 5.28 21.06
N ASP A 67 34.98 4.09 21.54
CA ASP A 67 36.08 3.93 22.51
C ASP A 67 37.45 4.34 21.91
N LEU A 68 37.65 4.20 20.59
CA LEU A 68 38.86 4.69 19.89
C LEU A 68 38.94 6.22 19.85
N VAL A 69 37.81 6.89 19.59
CA VAL A 69 37.72 8.36 19.49
C VAL A 69 37.75 9.02 20.87
N ASP A 70 37.14 8.38 21.87
CA ASP A 70 36.93 8.95 23.20
C ASP A 70 37.94 8.51 24.25
N GLN A 71 39.00 7.79 23.87
CA GLN A 71 39.96 7.20 24.81
C GLN A 71 40.46 8.18 25.88
N ASP A 72 40.72 9.44 25.54
CA ASP A 72 41.22 10.44 26.48
C ASP A 72 40.11 10.96 27.41
N ILE A 73 38.90 11.19 26.88
CA ILE A 73 37.72 11.57 27.66
C ILE A 73 37.33 10.45 28.62
N ASP A 74 37.33 9.21 28.14
CA ASP A 74 36.93 8.04 28.90
C ASP A 74 37.84 7.78 30.12
N ARG A 75 39.09 8.28 30.12
CA ARG A 75 40.00 8.21 31.28
C ARG A 75 39.56 9.11 32.43
N GLU A 76 38.86 10.20 32.13
CA GLU A 76 38.46 11.20 33.11
C GLU A 76 37.08 10.91 33.74
N VAL A 77 36.29 10.03 33.13
CA VAL A 77 34.95 9.64 33.59
C VAL A 77 35.00 8.36 34.44
N GLU A 78 34.40 8.39 35.63
CA GLU A 78 34.53 7.34 36.66
C GLU A 78 34.12 5.96 36.15
N ARG A 79 33.03 5.89 35.40
CA ARG A 79 32.46 4.65 34.86
C ARG A 79 33.30 4.05 33.73
N THR A 80 33.95 4.89 32.92
CA THR A 80 34.57 4.47 31.65
C THR A 80 36.07 4.32 31.71
N ARG A 81 36.72 4.80 32.78
CA ARG A 81 38.18 4.67 32.99
C ARG A 81 38.67 3.22 32.98
N HIS A 82 37.79 2.26 33.29
CA HIS A 82 38.07 0.83 33.31
C HIS A 82 37.86 0.12 31.95
N ARG A 83 37.42 0.85 30.92
CA ARG A 83 37.26 0.31 29.56
C ARG A 83 38.60 -0.17 28.99
N PRO A 84 38.61 -1.15 28.07
CA PRO A 84 39.84 -1.79 27.60
C PRO A 84 40.91 -0.85 27.04
N LEU A 85 40.51 0.20 26.30
CA LEU A 85 41.43 1.17 25.69
C LEU A 85 41.97 2.22 26.71
N PRO A 86 41.12 2.89 27.52
CA PRO A 86 41.58 3.76 28.61
C PRO A 86 42.48 3.07 29.63
N SER A 87 42.13 1.83 30.01
CA SER A 87 42.86 1.06 31.03
C SER A 87 44.11 0.34 30.50
N GLY A 88 44.41 0.47 29.20
CA GLY A 88 45.57 -0.18 28.56
C GLY A 88 45.48 -1.70 28.43
N ARG A 89 44.31 -2.32 28.59
CA ARG A 89 44.11 -3.78 28.39
C ARG A 89 44.11 -4.18 26.91
N LEU A 90 43.82 -3.25 26.01
CA LEU A 90 43.96 -3.39 24.56
C LEU A 90 44.70 -2.19 23.97
N SER A 91 45.46 -2.43 22.91
CA SER A 91 46.06 -1.36 22.11
C SER A 91 45.08 -0.81 21.06
N ARG A 92 45.37 0.37 20.52
CA ARG A 92 44.61 0.96 19.39
C ARG A 92 44.66 0.08 18.14
N THR A 93 45.78 -0.58 17.87
CA THR A 93 45.93 -1.48 16.71
C THR A 93 45.08 -2.74 16.87
N GLU A 94 45.01 -3.32 18.06
CA GLU A 94 44.17 -4.47 18.36
C GLU A 94 42.68 -4.13 18.23
N ALA A 95 42.25 -2.98 18.75
CA ALA A 95 40.88 -2.50 18.56
C ALA A 95 40.55 -2.23 17.08
N GLY A 96 41.51 -1.68 16.31
CA GLY A 96 41.37 -1.50 14.86
C GLY A 96 41.18 -2.81 14.10
N LEU A 97 41.88 -3.89 14.49
CA LEU A 97 41.68 -5.22 13.91
C LEU A 97 40.29 -5.80 14.22
N VAL A 98 39.82 -5.64 15.46
CA VAL A 98 38.44 -6.04 15.84
C VAL A 98 37.41 -5.29 14.98
N LEU A 99 37.59 -3.98 14.80
CA LEU A 99 36.73 -3.17 13.94
C LEU A 99 36.74 -3.67 12.49
N LEU A 100 37.92 -3.97 11.93
CA LEU A 100 38.04 -4.47 10.55
C LEU A 100 37.25 -5.78 10.35
N VAL A 101 37.36 -6.73 11.29
CA VAL A 101 36.61 -7.99 11.24
C VAL A 101 35.11 -7.74 11.30
N LEU A 102 34.64 -6.88 12.20
CA LEU A 102 33.22 -6.54 12.30
C LEU A 102 32.70 -5.90 11.01
N LEU A 103 33.45 -4.96 10.43
CA LEU A 103 33.07 -4.31 9.17
C LEU A 103 33.09 -5.27 7.98
N ALA A 104 34.01 -6.25 7.95
CA ALA A 104 34.03 -7.29 6.93
C ALA A 104 32.77 -8.17 7.00
N VAL A 105 32.36 -8.57 8.21
CA VAL A 105 31.11 -9.33 8.41
C VAL A 105 29.90 -8.48 7.99
N ALA A 106 29.86 -7.20 8.38
CA ALA A 106 28.79 -6.30 7.97
C ALA A 106 28.71 -6.13 6.43
N ALA A 107 29.86 -6.04 5.75
CA ALA A 107 29.93 -5.95 4.29
C ALA A 107 29.42 -7.23 3.61
N LEU A 108 29.75 -8.41 4.15
CA LEU A 108 29.22 -9.68 3.65
C LEU A 108 27.69 -9.74 3.77
N LEU A 109 27.14 -9.35 4.93
CA LEU A 109 25.69 -9.28 5.14
C LEU A 109 25.03 -8.27 4.19
N LEU A 110 25.65 -7.10 4.00
CA LEU A 110 25.15 -6.06 3.11
C LEU A 110 25.14 -6.50 1.63
N ALA A 111 26.14 -7.29 1.21
CA ALA A 111 26.23 -7.83 -0.15
C ALA A 111 25.12 -8.85 -0.48
N MET A 112 24.43 -9.38 0.53
CA MET A 112 23.29 -10.28 0.36
C MET A 112 21.96 -9.54 0.13
N LEU A 113 21.97 -8.20 0.21
CA LEU A 113 20.77 -7.36 0.08
C LEU A 113 20.71 -6.69 -1.30
N ASN A 114 19.56 -6.10 -1.61
CA ASN A 114 19.36 -5.41 -2.89
C ASN A 114 20.17 -4.09 -2.99
N VAL A 115 20.30 -3.59 -4.22
CA VAL A 115 21.11 -2.41 -4.55
C VAL A 115 20.68 -1.17 -3.76
N VAL A 116 19.38 -0.94 -3.56
CA VAL A 116 18.88 0.22 -2.80
C VAL A 116 19.36 0.16 -1.35
N THR A 117 19.31 -1.03 -0.75
CA THR A 117 19.78 -1.25 0.62
C THR A 117 21.30 -1.13 0.73
N LEU A 118 22.02 -1.59 -0.29
CA LEU A 118 23.48 -1.43 -0.38
C LEU A 118 23.88 0.05 -0.39
N LEU A 119 23.19 0.89 -1.19
CA LEU A 119 23.42 2.33 -1.22
C LEU A 119 23.11 3.00 0.12
N LEU A 120 22.00 2.60 0.78
CA LEU A 120 21.68 3.08 2.13
C LEU A 120 22.73 2.66 3.17
N GLY A 121 23.33 1.47 3.02
CA GLY A 121 24.41 0.97 3.87
C GLY A 121 25.67 1.86 3.83
N LEU A 122 25.99 2.45 2.67
CA LEU A 122 27.08 3.44 2.59
C LEU A 122 26.81 4.66 3.47
N GLY A 123 25.55 5.13 3.50
CA GLY A 123 25.12 6.20 4.42
C GLY A 123 25.24 5.81 5.90
N ALA A 124 24.93 4.55 6.24
CA ALA A 124 25.07 4.05 7.61
C ALA A 124 26.53 4.11 8.10
N VAL A 125 27.50 3.79 7.25
CA VAL A 125 28.93 3.88 7.58
C VAL A 125 29.32 5.32 7.91
N VAL A 126 28.87 6.29 7.11
CA VAL A 126 29.12 7.71 7.37
C VAL A 126 28.58 8.11 8.74
N LEU A 127 27.33 7.74 9.05
CA LEU A 127 26.71 8.07 10.34
C LEU A 127 27.46 7.45 11.52
N VAL A 128 27.87 6.19 11.43
CA VAL A 128 28.61 5.49 12.48
C VAL A 128 29.97 6.14 12.75
N VAL A 129 30.66 6.64 11.73
CA VAL A 129 31.95 7.33 11.88
C VAL A 129 31.77 8.73 12.47
N LEU A 130 30.71 9.45 12.09
CA LEU A 130 30.48 10.83 12.53
C LEU A 130 29.90 10.93 13.95
N TYR A 131 29.08 9.97 14.37
CA TYR A 131 28.36 10.06 15.66
C TYR A 131 29.25 10.29 16.90
N PRO A 132 30.43 9.66 17.07
CA PRO A 132 31.25 9.84 18.28
C PRO A 132 31.73 11.28 18.47
N PHE A 133 31.82 12.04 17.38
CA PHE A 133 32.20 13.45 17.43
C PHE A 133 31.03 14.36 17.83
N ALA A 134 29.78 13.90 17.75
CA ALA A 134 28.59 14.72 17.96
C ALA A 134 28.58 15.39 19.34
N LYS A 135 29.03 14.70 20.39
CA LYS A 135 29.06 15.25 21.77
C LYS A 135 30.00 16.45 21.94
N ARG A 136 30.91 16.68 20.98
CA ARG A 136 31.87 17.80 20.97
C ARG A 136 31.29 19.05 20.30
N ILE A 137 30.24 18.90 19.50
CA ILE A 137 29.72 19.95 18.61
C ILE A 137 28.22 20.22 18.78
N ILE A 138 27.45 19.26 19.28
CA ILE A 138 25.99 19.32 19.38
C ILE A 138 25.59 19.14 20.84
N ALA A 139 24.65 19.97 21.30
CA ALA A 139 24.14 19.92 22.68
C ALA A 139 23.30 18.67 22.99
N MET A 140 22.78 18.01 21.95
CA MET A 140 21.97 16.78 22.01
C MET A 140 22.54 15.70 21.07
N PRO A 141 23.70 15.09 21.38
CA PRO A 141 24.26 13.99 20.58
C PRO A 141 23.31 12.79 20.44
N GLN A 142 22.36 12.64 21.37
CA GLN A 142 21.29 11.63 21.37
C GLN A 142 20.46 11.65 20.08
N ALA A 143 20.26 12.82 19.47
CA ALA A 143 19.53 12.92 18.20
C ALA A 143 20.31 12.29 17.04
N VAL A 144 21.64 12.49 17.00
CA VAL A 144 22.51 11.89 16.00
C VAL A 144 22.59 10.38 16.18
N LEU A 145 22.65 9.90 17.43
CA LEU A 145 22.53 8.48 17.75
C LEU A 145 21.20 7.91 17.23
N GLY A 146 20.09 8.62 17.46
CA GLY A 146 18.78 8.27 16.96
C GLY A 146 18.72 8.15 15.44
N ILE A 147 19.36 9.07 14.71
CA ILE A 147 19.47 9.00 13.24
C ILE A 147 20.30 7.79 12.81
N ALA A 148 21.43 7.54 13.47
CA ALA A 148 22.29 6.39 13.17
C ALA A 148 21.57 5.06 13.41
N PHE A 149 20.84 4.93 14.53
CA PHE A 149 20.06 3.73 14.84
C PHE A 149 18.84 3.59 13.92
N GLY A 150 18.15 4.70 13.68
CA GLY A 150 17.02 4.77 12.76
C GLY A 150 17.41 4.40 11.33
N TRP A 151 18.65 4.60 10.91
CA TRP A 151 19.07 4.27 9.54
C TRP A 151 18.86 2.79 9.19
N GLY A 152 19.01 1.90 10.18
CA GLY A 152 18.72 0.47 10.02
C GLY A 152 17.25 0.17 9.71
N VAL A 153 16.32 1.02 10.15
CA VAL A 153 14.88 0.95 9.78
C VAL A 153 14.69 1.11 8.28
N LEU A 154 15.34 2.11 7.69
CA LEU A 154 15.24 2.41 6.26
C LEU A 154 15.85 1.27 5.44
N MET A 155 16.99 0.74 5.89
CA MET A 155 17.63 -0.42 5.26
C MET A 155 16.74 -1.67 5.34
N ALA A 156 16.12 -1.94 6.49
CA ALA A 156 15.21 -3.07 6.68
C ALA A 156 13.98 -2.99 5.77
N TRP A 157 13.41 -1.79 5.61
CA TRP A 157 12.29 -1.58 4.70
C TRP A 157 12.71 -1.78 3.24
N ALA A 158 13.79 -1.11 2.82
CA ALA A 158 14.32 -1.18 1.46
C ALA A 158 14.73 -2.61 1.09
N ALA A 159 15.23 -3.41 2.04
CA ALA A 159 15.62 -4.80 1.83
C ALA A 159 14.45 -5.67 1.34
N VAL A 160 13.23 -5.37 1.79
CA VAL A 160 12.02 -6.11 1.41
C VAL A 160 11.31 -5.46 0.22
N ARG A 161 11.18 -4.13 0.20
CA ARG A 161 10.30 -3.41 -0.73
C ARG A 161 11.01 -2.82 -1.95
N GLY A 162 12.35 -2.76 -1.93
CA GLY A 162 13.15 -2.12 -2.98
C GLY A 162 12.95 -0.60 -3.13
N THR A 163 12.14 0.02 -2.26
CA THR A 163 11.80 1.45 -2.26
C THR A 163 11.66 1.92 -0.81
N LEU A 164 11.55 3.24 -0.58
CA LEU A 164 11.21 3.80 0.74
C LEU A 164 9.79 4.36 0.70
N GLU A 165 8.95 3.90 1.61
CA GLU A 165 7.55 4.33 1.72
C GLU A 165 7.33 5.09 3.03
N LEU A 166 6.21 5.82 3.12
CA LEU A 166 5.88 6.63 4.29
C LEU A 166 5.93 5.87 5.64
N PRO A 167 5.45 4.62 5.77
CA PRO A 167 5.55 3.88 7.03
C PRO A 167 7.00 3.70 7.51
N ALA A 168 7.95 3.47 6.59
CA ALA A 168 9.37 3.36 6.92
C ALA A 168 9.92 4.66 7.53
N ILE A 169 9.53 5.79 6.93
CA ILE A 169 9.92 7.13 7.37
C ILE A 169 9.34 7.44 8.76
N LEU A 170 8.10 7.03 9.02
CA LEU A 170 7.48 7.19 10.33
C LEU A 170 8.16 6.34 11.41
N ILE A 171 8.51 5.08 11.12
CA ILE A 171 9.28 4.23 12.05
C ILE A 171 10.68 4.83 12.28
N PHE A 172 11.31 5.39 11.24
CA PHE A 172 12.59 6.10 11.37
C PHE A 172 12.47 7.25 12.37
N PHE A 173 11.50 8.15 12.21
CA PHE A 173 11.30 9.25 13.15
C PHE A 173 10.88 8.77 14.54
N ALA A 174 10.05 7.74 14.65
CA ALA A 174 9.74 7.11 15.93
C ALA A 174 11.01 6.63 16.64
N THR A 175 11.96 6.05 15.90
CA THR A 175 13.25 5.60 16.42
C THR A 175 14.11 6.76 16.89
N VAL A 176 14.16 7.87 16.13
CA VAL A 176 14.89 9.07 16.55
C VAL A 176 14.31 9.64 17.85
N PHE A 177 12.99 9.80 17.93
CA PHE A 177 12.32 10.27 19.14
C PHE A 177 12.55 9.35 20.33
N TRP A 178 12.48 8.03 20.10
CA TRP A 178 12.71 7.03 21.12
C TRP A 178 14.14 7.10 21.66
N ALA A 179 15.13 7.20 20.78
CA ALA A 179 16.54 7.33 21.12
C ALA A 179 16.85 8.60 21.90
N ILE A 180 16.27 9.74 21.51
CA ILE A 180 16.39 10.96 22.30
C ILE A 180 15.86 10.73 23.73
N GLY A 181 14.70 10.08 23.88
CA GLY A 181 14.11 9.81 25.19
C GLY A 181 14.96 8.88 26.06
N TYR A 182 15.19 7.64 25.62
CA TYR A 182 15.89 6.65 26.46
C TYR A 182 17.36 7.03 26.71
N ASP A 183 18.03 7.68 25.75
CA ASP A 183 19.45 8.02 25.89
C ASP A 183 19.63 9.30 26.71
N THR A 184 18.61 10.17 26.77
CA THR A 184 18.55 11.24 27.78
C THR A 184 18.40 10.67 29.19
N ILE A 185 17.57 9.63 29.38
CA ILE A 185 17.45 8.93 30.68
C ILE A 185 18.80 8.33 31.06
N TYR A 186 19.48 7.70 30.11
CA TYR A 186 20.80 7.13 30.33
C TYR A 186 21.83 8.19 30.76
N ALA A 187 21.83 9.36 30.10
CA ALA A 187 22.74 10.47 30.36
C ALA A 187 22.57 11.13 31.75
N ILE A 188 21.45 10.93 32.44
CA ILE A 188 21.27 11.42 33.83
C ILE A 188 22.36 10.88 34.77
N GLN A 189 22.88 9.67 34.49
CA GLN A 189 23.93 9.04 35.31
C GLN A 189 25.27 9.78 35.27
N ASP A 190 25.61 10.31 34.10
CA ASP A 190 26.92 10.89 33.79
C ASP A 190 26.86 12.44 33.85
N GLN A 191 25.73 13.03 34.30
CA GLN A 191 25.46 14.47 34.25
C GLN A 191 26.48 15.35 34.99
N GLU A 192 26.99 14.89 36.14
CA GLU A 192 28.01 15.61 36.91
C GLU A 192 29.37 15.61 36.22
N ASP A 193 29.77 14.46 35.67
CA ASP A 193 31.03 14.28 34.95
C ASP A 193 30.99 15.04 33.61
N ASP A 194 29.87 14.97 32.88
CA ASP A 194 29.66 15.72 31.63
C ASP A 194 29.81 17.23 31.85
N ARG A 195 29.25 17.75 32.96
CA ARG A 195 29.38 19.18 33.33
C ARG A 195 30.82 19.55 33.66
N ARG A 196 31.56 18.66 34.31
CA ARG A 196 32.96 18.88 34.69
C ARG A 196 33.88 18.93 33.47
N ILE A 197 33.64 18.06 32.49
CA ILE A 197 34.48 17.92 31.28
C ILE A 197 34.05 18.89 30.17
N GLY A 198 32.82 19.42 30.24
CA GLY A 198 32.31 20.42 29.29
C GLY A 198 31.81 19.82 27.97
N VAL A 199 31.31 18.57 28.01
CA VAL A 199 30.74 17.88 26.83
C VAL A 199 29.22 18.07 26.73
N GLY A 200 28.69 18.02 25.50
CA GLY A 200 27.25 18.18 25.25
C GLY A 200 26.43 16.98 25.73
N SER A 201 25.35 17.25 26.47
CA SER A 201 24.45 16.24 27.03
C SER A 201 23.03 16.77 27.11
N SER A 202 22.03 16.04 26.61
CA SER A 202 20.63 16.46 26.65
C SER A 202 20.10 16.62 28.08
N ALA A 203 20.59 15.82 29.03
CA ALA A 203 20.27 15.94 30.45
C ALA A 203 20.78 17.28 31.03
N LEU A 204 21.91 17.79 30.54
CA LEU A 204 22.39 19.14 30.87
C LEU A 204 21.59 20.24 30.17
N LEU A 205 21.29 20.05 28.88
CA LEU A 205 20.54 21.01 28.06
C LEU A 205 19.14 21.28 28.63
N PHE A 206 18.39 20.22 28.98
CA PHE A 206 17.02 20.34 29.47
C PHE A 206 16.95 20.64 30.98
N GLY A 207 17.96 20.22 31.75
CA GLY A 207 18.06 20.48 33.19
C GLY A 207 16.77 20.10 33.93
N ARG A 208 16.14 21.09 34.60
CA ARG A 208 14.87 20.88 35.35
C ARG A 208 13.68 20.44 34.47
N PHE A 209 13.75 20.68 33.16
CA PHE A 209 12.70 20.35 32.20
C PHE A 209 12.93 19.01 31.49
N THR A 210 13.91 18.21 31.93
CA THR A 210 14.23 16.90 31.34
C THR A 210 13.01 15.98 31.26
N TRP A 211 12.17 15.93 32.30
CA TRP A 211 10.94 15.15 32.30
C TRP A 211 9.94 15.59 31.19
N LEU A 212 9.84 16.90 30.93
CA LEU A 212 8.95 17.45 29.91
C LEU A 212 9.47 17.17 28.51
N ALA A 213 10.78 17.33 28.29
CA ALA A 213 11.42 16.99 27.03
C ALA A 213 11.23 15.50 26.69
N ILE A 214 11.45 14.60 27.66
CA ILE A 214 11.23 13.16 27.51
C ILE A 214 9.75 12.85 27.22
N ALA A 215 8.81 13.52 27.90
CA ALA A 215 7.38 13.36 27.65
C ALA A 215 7.00 13.72 26.21
N LEU A 216 7.54 14.82 25.68
CA LEU A 216 7.26 15.28 24.32
C LEU A 216 7.82 14.32 23.26
N VAL A 217 9.06 13.85 23.42
CA VAL A 217 9.64 12.90 22.44
C VAL A 217 8.98 11.54 22.52
N PHE A 218 8.62 11.03 23.71
CA PHE A 218 7.82 9.80 23.81
C PHE A 218 6.44 9.96 23.18
N SER A 219 5.79 11.12 23.35
CA SER A 219 4.51 11.40 22.67
C SER A 219 4.68 11.41 21.15
N GLY A 220 5.75 12.01 20.64
CA GLY A 220 6.10 12.00 19.22
C GLY A 220 6.36 10.59 18.68
N MET A 221 7.08 9.76 19.43
CA MET A 221 7.29 8.34 19.09
C MET A 221 5.95 7.60 18.98
N ILE A 222 5.07 7.71 19.98
CA ILE A 222 3.76 7.04 19.98
C ILE A 222 2.89 7.54 18.82
N ALA A 223 2.89 8.85 18.52
CA ALA A 223 2.14 9.40 17.39
C ALA A 223 2.61 8.84 16.04
N CYS A 224 3.93 8.73 15.84
CA CYS A 224 4.50 8.10 14.65
C CYS A 224 4.09 6.62 14.54
N LEU A 225 4.22 5.85 15.64
CA LEU A 225 3.87 4.42 15.66
C LEU A 225 2.35 4.18 15.50
N ALA A 226 1.50 5.01 16.09
CA ALA A 226 0.06 4.96 15.89
C ALA A 226 -0.30 5.25 14.42
N SER A 227 0.37 6.21 13.79
CA SER A 227 0.21 6.51 12.36
C SER A 227 0.65 5.33 11.48
N VAL A 228 1.72 4.63 11.87
CA VAL A 228 2.16 3.39 11.21
C VAL A 228 1.09 2.30 11.32
N GLY A 229 0.50 2.11 12.50
CA GLY A 229 -0.60 1.16 12.71
C GLY A 229 -1.82 1.48 11.85
N PHE A 230 -2.18 2.76 11.75
CA PHE A 230 -3.30 3.23 10.93
C PHE A 230 -3.04 3.06 9.43
N LEU A 231 -1.89 3.51 8.93
CA LEU A 231 -1.51 3.44 7.51
C LEU A 231 -1.26 1.99 7.06
N GLY A 232 -0.62 1.19 7.92
CA GLY A 232 -0.35 -0.22 7.70
C GLY A 232 -1.53 -1.14 8.00
N GLN A 233 -2.68 -0.59 8.44
CA GLN A 233 -3.88 -1.33 8.82
C GLN A 233 -3.62 -2.48 9.79
N VAL A 234 -2.69 -2.29 10.72
CA VAL A 234 -2.28 -3.31 11.69
C VAL A 234 -3.41 -3.56 12.69
N GLY A 235 -3.70 -4.83 12.98
CA GLY A 235 -4.82 -5.23 13.84
C GLY A 235 -4.78 -4.67 15.27
N ASN A 236 -5.93 -4.73 15.95
CA ASN A 236 -6.19 -4.08 17.25
C ASN A 236 -5.17 -4.42 18.36
N TRP A 237 -4.57 -5.61 18.33
CA TRP A 237 -3.55 -6.02 19.30
C TRP A 237 -2.30 -5.13 19.28
N TYR A 238 -1.94 -4.57 18.13
CA TYR A 238 -0.87 -3.58 18.04
C TYR A 238 -1.24 -2.30 18.78
N THR A 239 -2.49 -1.83 18.63
CA THR A 239 -3.01 -0.66 19.35
C THR A 239 -3.01 -0.89 20.86
N VAL A 240 -3.41 -2.08 21.32
CA VAL A 240 -3.35 -2.45 22.74
C VAL A 240 -1.89 -2.39 23.25
N ALA A 241 -0.93 -2.92 22.49
CA ALA A 241 0.48 -2.85 22.84
C ALA A 241 0.97 -1.39 22.95
N LEU A 242 0.58 -0.51 22.01
CA LEU A 242 0.92 0.92 22.07
C LEU A 242 0.31 1.63 23.28
N VAL A 243 -0.93 1.31 23.66
CA VAL A 243 -1.58 1.87 24.87
C VAL A 243 -0.82 1.45 26.13
N LEU A 244 -0.46 0.16 26.24
CA LEU A 244 0.32 -0.35 27.38
C LEU A 244 1.71 0.30 27.46
N VAL A 245 2.41 0.42 26.32
CA VAL A 245 3.70 1.12 26.25
C VAL A 245 3.57 2.59 26.63
N SER A 246 2.53 3.27 26.15
CA SER A 246 2.25 4.67 26.49
C SER A 246 2.02 4.86 27.99
N PHE A 247 1.30 3.93 28.62
CA PHE A 247 1.10 3.93 30.07
C PHE A 247 2.43 3.76 30.84
N VAL A 248 3.26 2.79 30.44
CA VAL A 248 4.59 2.58 31.05
C VAL A 248 5.46 3.83 30.91
N MET A 249 5.51 4.44 29.72
CA MET A 249 6.26 5.68 29.49
C MET A 249 5.74 6.86 30.31
N ALA A 250 4.42 6.98 30.49
CA ALA A 250 3.83 8.02 31.34
C ALA A 250 4.24 7.85 32.81
N VAL A 251 4.29 6.61 33.31
CA VAL A 251 4.81 6.30 34.65
C VAL A 251 6.29 6.68 34.77
N GLN A 252 7.12 6.34 33.77
CA GLN A 252 8.54 6.72 33.74
C GLN A 252 8.74 8.24 33.77
N VAL A 253 7.97 8.99 32.97
CA VAL A 253 7.98 10.47 32.98
C VAL A 253 7.62 11.02 34.35
N ALA A 254 6.62 10.45 35.03
CA ALA A 254 6.25 10.85 36.39
C ALA A 254 7.36 10.58 37.41
N MET A 255 8.09 9.46 37.27
CA MET A 255 9.28 9.16 38.10
C MET A 255 10.41 10.16 37.84
N ILE A 256 10.73 10.46 36.57
CA ILE A 256 11.76 11.44 36.20
C ILE A 256 11.44 12.82 36.79
N ARG A 257 10.16 13.22 36.78
CA ARG A 257 9.71 14.49 37.38
C ARG A 257 10.00 14.59 38.88
N ARG A 258 10.01 13.46 39.60
CA ARG A 258 10.34 13.40 41.03
C ARG A 258 11.85 13.40 41.31
N GLY A 259 12.67 13.22 40.27
CA GLY A 259 14.12 13.04 40.36
C GLY A 259 14.49 11.55 40.44
N LEU A 260 15.55 11.16 39.74
CA LEU A 260 16.09 9.80 39.72
C LEU A 260 17.49 9.78 40.31
N ASN A 261 17.83 8.70 41.02
CA ASN A 261 19.23 8.38 41.31
C ASN A 261 19.89 7.65 40.13
N ARG A 262 21.22 7.52 40.15
CA ARG A 262 22.00 6.89 39.06
C ARG A 262 21.53 5.46 38.73
N ARG A 263 21.19 4.66 39.75
CA ARG A 263 20.75 3.26 39.56
C ARG A 263 19.36 3.19 38.92
N GLU A 264 18.42 4.02 39.40
CA GLU A 264 17.07 4.11 38.84
C GLU A 264 17.09 4.55 37.37
N ALA A 265 17.94 5.52 37.02
CA ALA A 265 18.13 5.95 35.63
C ALA A 265 18.65 4.81 34.74
N PHE A 266 19.61 4.02 35.23
CA PHE A 266 20.14 2.87 34.49
C PHE A 266 19.10 1.76 34.29
N ASP A 267 18.38 1.40 35.36
CA ASP A 267 17.35 0.36 35.31
C ASP A 267 16.20 0.78 34.38
N MET A 268 15.82 2.05 34.40
CA MET A 268 14.83 2.63 33.49
C MET A 268 15.32 2.59 32.03
N PHE A 269 16.56 2.99 31.74
CA PHE A 269 17.16 2.84 30.41
C PHE A 269 17.12 1.39 29.93
N ARG A 270 17.52 0.43 30.78
CA ARG A 270 17.53 -1.00 30.44
C ARG A 270 16.14 -1.53 30.10
N SER A 271 15.10 -1.03 30.79
CA SER A 271 13.71 -1.44 30.55
C SER A 271 13.23 -1.13 29.13
N HIS A 272 13.82 -0.16 28.43
CA HIS A 272 13.45 0.16 27.05
C HIS A 272 13.75 -0.98 26.07
N ALA A 273 14.74 -1.84 26.33
CA ALA A 273 14.91 -3.05 25.53
C ALA A 273 13.61 -3.90 25.51
N GLY A 274 12.92 -4.00 26.65
CA GLY A 274 11.63 -4.66 26.78
C GLY A 274 10.48 -3.93 26.07
N ILE A 275 10.46 -2.59 26.09
CA ILE A 275 9.50 -1.79 25.31
C ILE A 275 9.68 -2.06 23.81
N GLY A 276 10.93 -2.12 23.35
CA GLY A 276 11.32 -2.52 22.01
C GLY A 276 10.64 -3.82 21.55
N VAL A 277 10.80 -4.85 22.38
CA VAL A 277 10.24 -6.19 22.18
C VAL A 277 8.72 -6.19 22.26
N ALA A 278 8.11 -5.46 23.20
CA ALA A 278 6.66 -5.41 23.36
C ALA A 278 5.96 -4.83 22.12
N ILE A 279 6.53 -3.77 21.53
CA ILE A 279 6.02 -3.19 20.27
C ILE A 279 6.14 -4.20 19.12
N LEU A 280 7.27 -4.93 19.03
CA LEU A 280 7.46 -5.96 18.01
C LEU A 280 6.42 -7.08 18.13
N ILE A 281 6.19 -7.58 19.35
CA ILE A 281 5.17 -8.61 19.63
C ILE A 281 3.79 -8.11 19.24
N GLY A 282 3.42 -6.89 19.64
CA GLY A 282 2.14 -6.29 19.26
C GLY A 282 1.97 -6.17 17.75
N LEU A 283 3.04 -5.81 17.04
CA LEU A 283 3.04 -5.69 15.58
C LEU A 283 2.92 -7.05 14.89
N VAL A 284 3.64 -8.07 15.37
CA VAL A 284 3.56 -9.45 14.87
C VAL A 284 2.16 -10.03 15.12
N ILE A 285 1.62 -9.93 16.33
CA ILE A 285 0.26 -10.41 16.64
C ILE A 285 -0.80 -9.63 15.86
N GLY A 286 -0.62 -8.31 15.72
CA GLY A 286 -1.53 -7.45 14.95
C GLY A 286 -1.56 -7.77 13.46
N LEU A 287 -0.44 -8.24 12.88
CA LEU A 287 -0.35 -8.63 11.47
C LEU A 287 -0.72 -10.10 11.23
N ILE A 288 -0.33 -11.02 12.11
CA ILE A 288 -0.67 -12.45 11.99
C ILE A 288 -2.14 -12.70 12.36
N GLY A 289 -2.71 -11.85 13.23
CA GLY A 289 -4.15 -11.84 13.51
C GLY A 289 -5.01 -11.26 12.39
N ASP A 290 -4.41 -10.79 11.29
CA ASP A 290 -5.12 -10.36 10.10
C ASP A 290 -5.57 -11.59 9.29
N SER A 291 -6.84 -11.98 9.43
CA SER A 291 -7.44 -13.05 8.62
C SER A 291 -8.05 -12.54 7.32
N THR A 292 -7.64 -11.34 6.88
CA THR A 292 -7.97 -10.84 5.55
C THR A 292 -7.25 -11.69 4.51
N VAL A 293 -8.03 -12.33 3.65
CA VAL A 293 -7.51 -13.10 2.51
C VAL A 293 -7.65 -12.27 1.25
N ARG A 294 -6.57 -12.23 0.46
CA ARG A 294 -6.56 -11.58 -0.85
C ARG A 294 -6.15 -12.56 -1.94
N VAL A 295 -6.97 -12.66 -2.97
CA VAL A 295 -6.66 -13.40 -4.22
C VAL A 295 -6.66 -12.42 -5.39
N THR A 296 -5.73 -12.61 -6.31
CA THR A 296 -5.50 -11.70 -7.44
C THR A 296 -5.03 -12.49 -8.65
N GLY A 297 -5.38 -12.04 -9.84
CA GLY A 297 -4.90 -12.64 -11.08
C GLY A 297 -5.23 -11.78 -12.31
N PRO A 298 -4.69 -12.14 -13.49
CA PRO A 298 -5.05 -11.49 -14.74
C PRO A 298 -6.42 -11.97 -15.26
N THR A 299 -7.19 -11.09 -15.89
CA THR A 299 -8.43 -11.45 -16.60
C THR A 299 -8.86 -10.33 -17.55
N MET A 300 -9.53 -10.65 -18.67
CA MET A 300 -10.18 -9.67 -19.57
C MET A 300 -9.29 -8.46 -19.96
N GLY A 301 -8.00 -8.68 -20.23
CA GLY A 301 -7.06 -7.59 -20.58
C GLY A 301 -6.66 -6.68 -19.41
N THR A 302 -7.01 -7.05 -18.18
CA THR A 302 -6.71 -6.33 -16.94
C THR A 302 -6.38 -7.33 -15.81
N SER A 303 -6.53 -6.92 -14.55
CA SER A 303 -6.43 -7.77 -13.36
C SER A 303 -7.71 -7.75 -12.53
N TYR A 304 -7.92 -8.82 -11.77
CA TYR A 304 -8.90 -8.87 -10.69
C TYR A 304 -8.22 -8.88 -9.32
N ALA A 305 -8.94 -8.42 -8.30
CA ALA A 305 -8.60 -8.60 -6.91
C ALA A 305 -9.86 -8.89 -6.08
N VAL A 306 -9.82 -9.94 -5.28
CA VAL A 306 -10.87 -10.25 -4.30
C VAL A 306 -10.24 -10.23 -2.92
N THR A 307 -10.77 -9.38 -2.05
CA THR A 307 -10.34 -9.26 -0.65
C THR A 307 -11.52 -9.67 0.24
N LEU A 308 -11.32 -10.58 1.18
CA LEU A 308 -12.38 -11.10 2.06
C LEU A 308 -11.91 -11.28 3.49
N HIS A 309 -12.86 -11.30 4.44
CA HIS A 309 -12.54 -11.55 5.85
C HIS A 309 -13.75 -12.05 6.67
N PRO A 310 -13.60 -13.09 7.50
CA PRO A 310 -12.53 -14.07 7.49
C PRO A 310 -12.69 -15.04 6.31
N LEU A 311 -11.68 -15.89 6.09
CA LEU A 311 -11.87 -17.11 5.28
C LEU A 311 -12.67 -18.13 6.11
N PRO A 312 -13.81 -18.64 5.64
CA PRO A 312 -14.58 -19.65 6.37
C PRO A 312 -13.78 -20.93 6.63
N GLU A 313 -14.05 -21.59 7.75
CA GLU A 313 -13.46 -22.91 8.04
C GLU A 313 -13.81 -23.91 6.92
N GLY A 314 -12.81 -24.66 6.45
CA GLY A 314 -12.98 -25.65 5.39
C GLY A 314 -12.81 -25.12 3.96
N ILE A 315 -12.68 -23.81 3.76
CA ILE A 315 -12.31 -23.22 2.46
C ILE A 315 -10.81 -22.90 2.48
N GLU A 316 -10.04 -23.48 1.57
CA GLU A 316 -8.64 -23.12 1.37
C GLU A 316 -8.52 -21.94 0.39
N ARG A 317 -7.59 -21.03 0.66
CA ARG A 317 -7.35 -19.84 -0.16
C ARG A 317 -7.05 -20.17 -1.62
N ASP A 318 -6.29 -21.24 -1.88
CA ASP A 318 -5.91 -21.64 -3.23
C ASP A 318 -7.04 -22.34 -3.98
N ALA A 319 -7.90 -23.09 -3.28
CA ALA A 319 -9.12 -23.66 -3.84
C ALA A 319 -10.10 -22.55 -4.24
N LEU A 320 -10.25 -21.52 -3.40
CA LEU A 320 -11.05 -20.33 -3.71
C LEU A 320 -10.51 -19.60 -4.94
N GLN A 321 -9.20 -19.36 -5.03
CA GLN A 321 -8.59 -18.73 -6.19
C GLN A 321 -8.86 -19.55 -7.47
N THR A 322 -8.69 -20.87 -7.40
CA THR A 322 -8.91 -21.76 -8.55
C THR A 322 -10.35 -21.67 -9.08
N GLU A 323 -11.35 -21.60 -8.20
CA GLU A 323 -12.74 -21.48 -8.62
C GLU A 323 -13.06 -20.08 -9.18
N ILE A 324 -12.50 -19.01 -8.60
CA ILE A 324 -12.62 -17.66 -9.16
C ILE A 324 -12.00 -17.59 -10.56
N ASP A 325 -10.80 -18.14 -10.75
CA ASP A 325 -10.15 -18.21 -12.06
C ASP A 325 -11.01 -19.01 -13.06
N ARG A 326 -11.63 -20.11 -12.61
CA ARG A 326 -12.53 -20.91 -13.45
C ARG A 326 -13.77 -20.13 -13.89
N ILE A 327 -14.40 -19.37 -12.98
CA ILE A 327 -15.54 -18.48 -13.30
C ILE A 327 -15.12 -17.46 -14.35
N LEU A 328 -13.97 -16.80 -14.14
CA LEU A 328 -13.46 -15.78 -15.06
C LEU A 328 -13.13 -16.34 -16.45
N VAL A 329 -12.49 -17.51 -16.52
CA VAL A 329 -12.21 -18.21 -17.79
C VAL A 329 -13.52 -18.59 -18.48
N ARG A 330 -14.52 -19.11 -17.75
CA ARG A 330 -15.83 -19.43 -18.31
C ARG A 330 -16.47 -18.21 -18.94
N ILE A 331 -16.56 -17.09 -18.23
CA ILE A 331 -17.17 -15.85 -18.73
C ILE A 331 -16.40 -15.31 -19.93
N ASN A 332 -15.06 -15.31 -19.88
CA ASN A 332 -14.23 -14.85 -20.99
C ASN A 332 -14.45 -15.69 -22.27
N ASN A 333 -14.57 -17.03 -22.13
CA ASN A 333 -14.88 -17.94 -23.24
C ASN A 333 -16.28 -17.72 -23.84
N ARG A 334 -17.18 -17.02 -23.12
CA ARG A 334 -18.53 -16.70 -23.60
C ARG A 334 -18.59 -15.34 -24.27
N MET A 335 -17.89 -14.33 -23.73
CA MET A 335 -18.14 -12.93 -24.05
C MET A 335 -16.96 -12.18 -24.68
N SER A 336 -15.78 -12.80 -24.82
CA SER A 336 -14.60 -12.12 -25.36
C SER A 336 -14.67 -11.90 -26.87
N THR A 337 -14.53 -10.66 -27.32
CA THR A 337 -14.32 -10.32 -28.75
C THR A 337 -12.90 -10.61 -29.25
N TYR A 338 -11.94 -10.79 -28.33
CA TYR A 338 -10.54 -11.10 -28.64
C TYR A 338 -10.27 -12.60 -28.83
N GLN A 339 -11.18 -13.47 -28.37
CA GLN A 339 -11.10 -14.90 -28.62
C GLN A 339 -11.95 -15.28 -29.83
N GLU A 340 -11.31 -15.79 -30.88
CA GLU A 340 -11.97 -16.17 -32.13
C GLU A 340 -13.11 -17.17 -31.94
N HIS A 341 -12.97 -18.07 -30.96
CA HIS A 341 -13.92 -19.15 -30.70
C HIS A 341 -14.82 -18.93 -29.48
N SER A 342 -14.87 -17.71 -28.93
CA SER A 342 -15.85 -17.40 -27.89
C SER A 342 -17.27 -17.53 -28.45
N GLU A 343 -18.25 -17.74 -27.56
CA GLU A 343 -19.64 -17.81 -27.98
C GLU A 343 -20.11 -16.53 -28.69
N LEU A 344 -19.77 -15.35 -28.13
CA LEU A 344 -20.04 -14.05 -28.75
C LEU A 344 -19.37 -13.90 -30.12
N SER A 345 -18.09 -14.27 -30.25
CA SER A 345 -17.37 -14.20 -31.53
C SER A 345 -18.02 -15.08 -32.59
N ARG A 346 -18.47 -16.30 -32.24
CA ARG A 346 -19.22 -17.16 -33.17
C ARG A 346 -20.56 -16.54 -33.57
N PHE A 347 -21.27 -15.91 -32.63
CA PHE A 347 -22.50 -15.17 -32.95
C PHE A 347 -22.23 -14.01 -33.91
N ASN A 348 -21.19 -13.22 -33.67
CA ASN A 348 -20.79 -12.12 -34.55
C ASN A 348 -20.38 -12.59 -35.95
N GLN A 349 -19.65 -13.71 -36.06
CA GLN A 349 -19.21 -14.28 -37.34
C GLN A 349 -20.36 -14.88 -38.15
N ASN A 350 -21.41 -15.39 -37.50
CA ASN A 350 -22.55 -16.02 -38.16
C ASN A 350 -23.27 -15.02 -39.07
N GLN A 351 -23.57 -15.38 -40.32
CA GLN A 351 -24.25 -14.49 -41.28
C GLN A 351 -25.77 -14.74 -41.38
N THR A 352 -26.32 -15.63 -40.56
CA THR A 352 -27.76 -15.90 -40.54
C THR A 352 -28.55 -14.74 -39.96
N ILE A 353 -29.77 -14.56 -40.48
CA ILE A 353 -30.80 -13.67 -39.92
C ILE A 353 -31.87 -14.43 -39.13
N GLU A 354 -31.69 -15.75 -38.98
CA GLU A 354 -32.54 -16.62 -38.17
C GLU A 354 -32.09 -16.60 -36.70
N TRP A 355 -32.89 -17.21 -35.82
CA TRP A 355 -32.55 -17.38 -34.41
C TRP A 355 -31.33 -18.29 -34.22
N VAL A 356 -30.43 -17.86 -33.33
CA VAL A 356 -29.23 -18.60 -32.91
C VAL A 356 -29.34 -18.87 -31.42
N ASP A 357 -29.33 -20.15 -31.04
CA ASP A 357 -29.32 -20.55 -29.64
C ASP A 357 -28.05 -20.05 -28.94
N VAL A 358 -28.22 -19.54 -27.72
CA VAL A 358 -27.11 -19.05 -26.88
C VAL A 358 -27.23 -19.56 -25.45
N SER A 359 -26.14 -19.48 -24.70
CA SER A 359 -26.14 -19.74 -23.26
C SER A 359 -26.97 -18.70 -22.51
N ALA A 360 -27.54 -19.11 -21.38
CA ALA A 360 -28.25 -18.19 -20.48
C ALA A 360 -27.36 -17.04 -19.98
N GLU A 361 -26.06 -17.29 -19.79
CA GLU A 361 -25.09 -16.26 -19.40
C GLU A 361 -24.94 -15.19 -20.48
N LEU A 362 -24.73 -15.60 -21.75
CA LEU A 362 -24.61 -14.65 -22.86
C LEU A 362 -25.92 -13.89 -23.07
N PHE A 363 -27.06 -14.59 -23.02
CA PHE A 363 -28.38 -13.95 -23.13
C PHE A 363 -28.58 -12.88 -22.06
N THR A 364 -28.26 -13.18 -20.79
CA THR A 364 -28.43 -12.25 -19.66
C THR A 364 -27.66 -10.95 -19.86
N VAL A 365 -26.40 -11.03 -20.32
CA VAL A 365 -25.58 -9.84 -20.54
C VAL A 365 -26.05 -9.05 -21.76
N VAL A 366 -26.49 -9.72 -22.83
CA VAL A 366 -27.05 -9.04 -24.01
C VAL A 366 -28.38 -8.36 -23.70
N ASP A 367 -29.25 -9.01 -22.90
CA ASP A 367 -30.51 -8.41 -22.45
C ASP A 367 -30.26 -7.17 -21.58
N ALA A 368 -29.33 -7.27 -20.63
CA ALA A 368 -28.90 -6.14 -19.80
C ALA A 368 -28.30 -5.00 -20.65
N ALA A 369 -27.53 -5.32 -21.68
CA ALA A 369 -26.98 -4.34 -22.61
C ALA A 369 -28.08 -3.61 -23.39
N VAL A 370 -29.06 -4.33 -23.95
CA VAL A 370 -30.21 -3.73 -24.65
C VAL A 370 -31.06 -2.90 -23.69
N HIS A 371 -31.22 -3.33 -22.44
CA HIS A 371 -31.91 -2.54 -21.42
C HIS A 371 -31.19 -1.22 -21.15
N ALA A 372 -29.86 -1.25 -20.96
CA ALA A 372 -29.05 -0.06 -20.78
C ALA A 372 -29.09 0.87 -22.01
N SER A 373 -29.15 0.32 -23.22
CA SER A 373 -29.35 1.11 -24.44
C SER A 373 -30.68 1.87 -24.42
N ARG A 374 -31.77 1.22 -24.02
CA ARG A 374 -33.08 1.88 -23.92
C ARG A 374 -33.09 2.98 -22.85
N MET A 375 -32.51 2.72 -21.68
CA MET A 375 -32.41 3.70 -20.58
C MET A 375 -31.61 4.94 -20.98
N THR A 376 -30.56 4.75 -21.76
CA THR A 376 -29.63 5.81 -22.17
C THR A 376 -29.93 6.38 -23.55
N HIS A 377 -31.09 6.04 -24.13
CA HIS A 377 -31.52 6.48 -25.46
C HIS A 377 -30.48 6.21 -26.56
N GLY A 378 -29.89 5.01 -26.54
CA GLY A 378 -28.89 4.54 -27.49
C GLY A 378 -27.46 5.05 -27.22
N ALA A 379 -27.23 5.81 -26.15
CA ALA A 379 -25.88 6.29 -25.83
C ALA A 379 -24.94 5.16 -25.36
N PHE A 380 -25.45 4.22 -24.56
CA PHE A 380 -24.85 2.90 -24.45
C PHE A 380 -25.40 2.03 -25.58
N ASP A 381 -24.53 1.44 -26.39
CA ASP A 381 -24.94 0.50 -27.43
C ASP A 381 -23.86 -0.57 -27.59
N ALA A 382 -24.22 -1.83 -27.29
CA ALA A 382 -23.29 -2.95 -27.41
C ALA A 382 -23.02 -3.35 -28.87
N THR A 383 -23.72 -2.80 -29.85
CA THR A 383 -23.54 -3.12 -31.27
C THR A 383 -22.50 -2.23 -31.97
N VAL A 384 -21.82 -1.35 -31.23
CA VAL A 384 -20.79 -0.44 -31.76
C VAL A 384 -19.46 -1.14 -32.06
N GLY A 385 -19.38 -2.47 -31.99
CA GLY A 385 -18.10 -3.18 -32.05
C GLY A 385 -17.33 -2.98 -33.36
N TRP A 386 -18.01 -2.80 -34.49
CA TRP A 386 -17.32 -2.41 -35.73
C TRP A 386 -16.76 -0.98 -35.67
N LEU A 387 -17.42 -0.04 -34.98
CA LEU A 387 -16.87 1.29 -34.76
C LEU A 387 -15.63 1.20 -33.86
N VAL A 388 -15.70 0.42 -32.78
CA VAL A 388 -14.55 0.16 -31.89
C VAL A 388 -13.37 -0.41 -32.67
N ASN A 389 -13.62 -1.36 -33.56
CA ASN A 389 -12.61 -1.93 -34.47
C ASN A 389 -12.06 -0.90 -35.46
N LEU A 390 -12.93 -0.11 -36.10
CA LEU A 390 -12.55 0.92 -37.08
C LEU A 390 -11.62 1.97 -36.47
N TRP A 391 -11.88 2.36 -35.22
CA TRP A 391 -11.04 3.29 -34.48
C TRP A 391 -9.77 2.65 -33.90
N GLY A 392 -9.63 1.32 -33.95
CA GLY A 392 -8.45 0.57 -33.49
C GLY A 392 -8.41 0.31 -31.99
N PHE A 393 -9.58 0.30 -31.33
CA PHE A 393 -9.70 -0.02 -29.91
C PHE A 393 -10.10 -1.49 -29.66
N GLY A 394 -10.55 -2.20 -30.69
CA GLY A 394 -10.97 -3.61 -30.60
C GLY A 394 -9.88 -4.62 -30.99
N PRO A 395 -10.23 -5.88 -31.25
CA PRO A 395 -9.31 -6.96 -31.63
C PRO A 395 -8.64 -6.81 -33.01
N SER A 396 -9.11 -5.88 -33.85
CA SER A 396 -8.52 -5.63 -35.17
C SER A 396 -7.13 -4.98 -35.07
N ILE A 397 -6.32 -5.06 -36.15
CA ILE A 397 -4.96 -4.51 -36.19
C ILE A 397 -4.97 -3.03 -35.77
N PRO A 398 -4.15 -2.61 -34.79
CA PRO A 398 -4.03 -1.20 -34.43
C PRO A 398 -3.71 -0.35 -35.65
N THR A 399 -4.63 0.54 -36.02
CA THR A 399 -4.41 1.51 -37.09
C THR A 399 -3.86 2.81 -36.50
N THR A 400 -3.09 3.57 -37.26
CA THR A 400 -2.69 4.95 -36.92
C THR A 400 -3.50 5.98 -37.70
N ILE A 401 -4.40 5.54 -38.57
CA ILE A 401 -5.16 6.39 -39.49
C ILE A 401 -6.49 6.75 -38.84
N VAL A 402 -6.84 8.04 -38.82
CA VAL A 402 -8.18 8.49 -38.43
C VAL A 402 -9.18 8.07 -39.52
N PRO A 403 -10.26 7.34 -39.20
CA PRO A 403 -11.23 6.89 -40.20
C PRO A 403 -11.89 8.07 -40.93
N SER A 404 -12.16 7.92 -42.24
CA SER A 404 -12.91 8.91 -43.00
C SER A 404 -14.39 8.90 -42.62
N ASP A 405 -15.08 10.03 -42.80
CA ASP A 405 -16.53 10.13 -42.57
C ASP A 405 -17.32 9.11 -43.41
N THR A 406 -16.82 8.75 -44.60
CA THR A 406 -17.41 7.70 -45.44
C THR A 406 -17.29 6.32 -44.80
N ALA A 407 -16.13 5.96 -44.28
CA ALA A 407 -15.91 4.67 -43.61
C ALA A 407 -16.73 4.57 -42.31
N ILE A 408 -16.83 5.67 -41.56
CA ILE A 408 -17.69 5.74 -40.37
C ILE A 408 -19.16 5.52 -40.75
N SER A 409 -19.64 6.23 -41.78
CA SER A 409 -21.03 6.11 -42.26
C SER A 409 -21.35 4.70 -42.80
N GLU A 410 -20.38 4.02 -43.40
CA GLU A 410 -20.50 2.63 -43.83
C GLU A 410 -20.74 1.68 -42.66
N VAL A 411 -19.93 1.78 -41.61
CA VAL A 411 -20.06 0.95 -40.40
C VAL A 411 -21.36 1.27 -39.64
N MET A 412 -21.72 2.55 -39.55
CA MET A 412 -22.93 2.99 -38.86
C MET A 412 -24.22 2.40 -39.45
N ARG A 413 -24.26 2.07 -40.76
CA ARG A 413 -25.43 1.45 -41.38
C ARG A 413 -25.77 0.06 -40.83
N ALA A 414 -24.79 -0.61 -40.22
CA ALA A 414 -24.95 -1.92 -39.60
C ALA A 414 -24.85 -1.85 -38.06
N THR A 415 -24.89 -0.65 -37.47
CA THR A 415 -24.81 -0.42 -36.02
C THR A 415 -26.19 0.01 -35.52
N GLY A 416 -26.61 -0.53 -34.38
CA GLY A 416 -27.86 -0.16 -33.71
C GLY A 416 -28.41 -1.34 -32.90
N TYR A 417 -28.63 -1.14 -31.61
CA TYR A 417 -29.20 -2.18 -30.74
C TYR A 417 -30.60 -2.64 -31.18
N GLU A 418 -31.32 -1.84 -31.99
CA GLU A 418 -32.62 -2.19 -32.55
C GLU A 418 -32.55 -3.36 -33.56
N HIS A 419 -31.36 -3.60 -34.13
CA HIS A 419 -31.11 -4.72 -35.03
C HIS A 419 -30.92 -6.06 -34.28
N LEU A 420 -30.85 -6.03 -32.96
CA LEU A 420 -30.64 -7.20 -32.10
C LEU A 420 -31.94 -7.62 -31.42
N HIS A 421 -32.38 -8.84 -31.73
CA HIS A 421 -33.63 -9.42 -31.23
C HIS A 421 -33.34 -10.57 -30.26
N LEU A 422 -34.13 -10.63 -29.18
CA LEU A 422 -33.92 -11.55 -28.06
C LEU A 422 -35.13 -12.48 -27.89
N ASN A 423 -34.89 -13.78 -27.71
CA ASN A 423 -35.87 -14.76 -27.28
C ASN A 423 -35.44 -15.37 -25.94
N PRO A 424 -36.20 -15.21 -24.84
CA PRO A 424 -35.81 -15.71 -23.53
C PRO A 424 -36.03 -17.22 -23.32
N SER A 425 -36.84 -17.89 -24.16
CA SER A 425 -37.16 -19.30 -23.96
C SER A 425 -37.44 -20.06 -25.27
N PRO A 426 -36.53 -20.97 -25.71
CA PRO A 426 -35.16 -21.11 -25.21
C PRO A 426 -34.33 -19.83 -25.45
N PRO A 427 -33.27 -19.56 -24.66
CA PRO A 427 -32.40 -18.40 -24.86
C PRO A 427 -31.79 -18.40 -26.27
N ALA A 428 -32.18 -17.43 -27.09
CA ALA A 428 -31.68 -17.27 -28.45
C ALA A 428 -31.58 -15.79 -28.82
N LEU A 429 -30.62 -15.48 -29.71
CA LEU A 429 -30.39 -14.15 -30.27
C LEU A 429 -30.59 -14.18 -31.78
N ARG A 430 -31.03 -13.07 -32.35
CA ARG A 430 -31.15 -12.90 -33.80
C ARG A 430 -30.72 -11.50 -34.19
N LYS A 431 -30.04 -11.38 -35.33
CA LYS A 431 -29.76 -10.09 -35.98
C LYS A 431 -30.55 -9.97 -37.27
N ASP A 432 -31.15 -8.82 -37.53
CA ASP A 432 -31.79 -8.56 -38.82
C ASP A 432 -30.83 -7.95 -39.86
N VAL A 433 -29.65 -7.50 -39.42
CA VAL A 433 -28.51 -7.12 -40.26
C VAL A 433 -27.38 -8.15 -40.06
N PRO A 434 -27.00 -8.95 -41.09
CA PRO A 434 -25.94 -9.96 -40.98
C PRO A 434 -24.59 -9.42 -40.50
N GLU A 435 -24.28 -8.16 -40.81
CA GLU A 435 -23.02 -7.52 -40.46
C GLU A 435 -22.98 -6.97 -39.02
N LEU A 436 -24.10 -7.02 -38.27
CA LEU A 436 -24.17 -6.53 -36.88
C LEU A 436 -23.08 -7.20 -36.02
N TYR A 437 -22.34 -6.40 -35.25
CA TYR A 437 -21.25 -6.87 -34.41
C TYR A 437 -21.42 -6.40 -32.97
N VAL A 438 -21.63 -7.35 -32.08
CA VAL A 438 -21.85 -7.11 -30.66
C VAL A 438 -20.53 -7.14 -29.90
N ASP A 439 -20.28 -6.11 -29.10
CA ASP A 439 -19.15 -5.94 -28.19
C ASP A 439 -19.66 -5.69 -26.76
N LEU A 440 -19.31 -6.57 -25.84
CA LEU A 440 -19.75 -6.54 -24.44
C LEU A 440 -18.69 -5.93 -23.50
N SER A 441 -17.65 -5.28 -24.03
CA SER A 441 -16.54 -4.74 -23.23
C SER A 441 -16.97 -3.69 -22.19
N GLY A 442 -18.09 -2.99 -22.42
CA GLY A 442 -18.66 -1.99 -21.50
C GLY A 442 -19.64 -2.54 -20.46
N ILE A 443 -19.76 -3.87 -20.32
CA ILE A 443 -20.71 -4.50 -19.38
C ILE A 443 -20.22 -5.85 -18.80
N ALA A 444 -19.38 -6.59 -19.52
CA ALA A 444 -18.98 -7.95 -19.15
C ALA A 444 -18.12 -8.03 -17.89
N LYS A 445 -17.32 -6.99 -17.59
CA LYS A 445 -16.51 -6.95 -16.36
C LYS A 445 -17.40 -6.79 -15.13
N GLY A 446 -18.40 -5.91 -15.21
CA GLY A 446 -19.43 -5.80 -14.19
C GLY A 446 -20.18 -7.11 -13.95
N TYR A 447 -20.53 -7.85 -15.02
CA TYR A 447 -21.13 -9.20 -14.88
C TYR A 447 -20.20 -10.18 -14.16
N ALA A 448 -18.90 -10.19 -14.48
CA ALA A 448 -17.93 -11.04 -13.80
C ALA A 448 -17.76 -10.69 -12.31
N VAL A 449 -17.78 -9.40 -11.95
CA VAL A 449 -17.78 -8.95 -10.56
C VAL A 449 -19.02 -9.48 -9.82
N ASP A 450 -20.19 -9.39 -10.43
CA ASP A 450 -21.44 -9.88 -9.85
C ASP A 450 -21.42 -11.41 -9.64
N HIS A 451 -20.93 -12.17 -10.61
CA HIS A 451 -20.84 -13.62 -10.51
C HIS A 451 -19.84 -14.11 -9.46
N ILE A 452 -18.71 -13.41 -9.29
CA ILE A 452 -17.79 -13.73 -8.20
C ILE A 452 -18.47 -13.43 -6.86
N ALA A 453 -19.15 -12.29 -6.73
CA ALA A 453 -19.88 -11.95 -5.51
C ALA A 453 -20.96 -12.99 -5.16
N GLU A 454 -21.74 -13.44 -6.14
CA GLU A 454 -22.72 -14.51 -5.97
C GLU A 454 -22.09 -15.84 -5.58
N TYR A 455 -20.94 -16.20 -6.16
CA TYR A 455 -20.19 -17.38 -5.76
C TYR A 455 -19.74 -17.28 -4.30
N LEU A 456 -19.16 -16.14 -3.89
CA LEU A 456 -18.74 -15.90 -2.52
C LEU A 456 -19.93 -16.00 -1.54
N ASP A 457 -21.07 -15.39 -1.89
CA ASP A 457 -22.31 -15.51 -1.11
C ASP A 457 -22.75 -16.99 -1.00
N SER A 458 -22.66 -17.76 -2.09
CA SER A 458 -23.07 -19.18 -2.13
C SER A 458 -22.22 -20.11 -1.26
N VAL A 459 -20.96 -19.74 -1.01
CA VAL A 459 -20.04 -20.50 -0.14
C VAL A 459 -19.95 -19.90 1.28
N GLY A 460 -20.85 -18.97 1.62
CA GLY A 460 -20.97 -18.41 2.97
C GLY A 460 -19.97 -17.31 3.32
N ILE A 461 -19.34 -16.67 2.33
CA ILE A 461 -18.44 -15.54 2.53
C ILE A 461 -19.24 -14.24 2.44
N GLU A 462 -19.56 -13.62 3.57
CA GLU A 462 -20.44 -12.43 3.63
C GLU A 462 -19.71 -11.08 3.56
N ASN A 463 -18.39 -11.09 3.76
CA ASN A 463 -17.56 -9.91 3.96
C ASN A 463 -16.45 -9.89 2.91
N TYR A 464 -16.68 -9.18 1.82
CA TYR A 464 -15.72 -9.13 0.71
C TYR A 464 -15.79 -7.81 -0.07
N LEU A 465 -14.73 -7.59 -0.84
CA LEU A 465 -14.61 -6.61 -1.91
C LEU A 465 -14.04 -7.33 -3.15
N VAL A 466 -14.82 -7.36 -4.22
CA VAL A 466 -14.43 -7.85 -5.54
C VAL A 466 -14.11 -6.64 -6.42
N GLU A 467 -13.01 -6.70 -7.14
CA GLU A 467 -12.58 -5.71 -8.14
C GLU A 467 -12.16 -6.45 -9.42
N ILE A 468 -12.62 -5.98 -10.57
CA ILE A 468 -12.03 -6.29 -11.88
C ILE A 468 -11.92 -4.97 -12.61
N GLY A 469 -10.75 -4.57 -13.12
CA GLY A 469 -10.65 -3.48 -14.10
C GLY A 469 -11.19 -2.09 -13.71
N GLY A 470 -11.50 -1.83 -12.43
CA GLY A 470 -12.16 -0.61 -11.96
C GLY A 470 -13.65 -0.79 -11.61
N GLU A 471 -14.25 -1.92 -11.97
CA GLU A 471 -15.57 -2.36 -11.55
C GLU A 471 -15.47 -3.06 -10.20
N LEU A 472 -16.31 -2.68 -9.24
CA LEU A 472 -16.21 -3.18 -7.87
C LEU A 472 -17.58 -3.56 -7.29
N ARG A 473 -17.60 -4.57 -6.42
CA ARG A 473 -18.74 -4.90 -5.56
C ARG A 473 -18.27 -5.27 -4.17
N ALA A 474 -18.94 -4.75 -3.16
CA ALA A 474 -18.60 -5.01 -1.76
C ALA A 474 -19.80 -5.48 -0.96
N ASN A 475 -19.57 -6.42 -0.05
CA ASN A 475 -20.56 -6.90 0.91
C ASN A 475 -19.99 -6.95 2.33
N GLY A 476 -20.87 -6.81 3.33
CA GLY A 476 -20.49 -6.93 4.73
C GLY A 476 -19.55 -5.82 5.23
N LYS A 477 -18.55 -6.23 6.02
CA LYS A 477 -17.61 -5.36 6.72
C LYS A 477 -16.17 -5.81 6.49
N ARG A 478 -15.24 -4.88 6.68
CA ARG A 478 -13.81 -5.17 6.83
C ARG A 478 -13.55 -5.84 8.19
N GLN A 479 -12.36 -6.40 8.37
CA GLN A 479 -11.94 -7.02 9.62
C GLN A 479 -12.10 -6.14 10.86
N ASN A 480 -11.82 -4.84 10.73
CA ASN A 480 -11.95 -3.87 11.83
C ASN A 480 -13.42 -3.51 12.17
N GLY A 481 -14.40 -4.17 11.54
CA GLY A 481 -15.83 -3.93 11.73
C GLY A 481 -16.38 -2.71 10.96
N MET A 482 -15.53 -1.99 10.22
CA MET A 482 -15.94 -0.85 9.39
C MET A 482 -16.48 -1.30 8.03
N THR A 483 -17.27 -0.45 7.38
CA THR A 483 -17.75 -0.68 6.01
C THR A 483 -16.60 -0.63 5.01
N TRP A 484 -16.76 -1.31 3.87
CA TRP A 484 -15.81 -1.21 2.78
C TRP A 484 -15.80 0.22 2.23
N GLU A 485 -14.63 0.85 2.24
CA GLU A 485 -14.43 2.17 1.65
C GLU A 485 -13.70 2.03 0.32
N VAL A 486 -14.27 2.61 -0.74
CA VAL A 486 -13.67 2.71 -2.06
C VAL A 486 -13.32 4.15 -2.35
N VAL A 487 -12.12 4.37 -2.89
CA VAL A 487 -11.66 5.69 -3.29
C VAL A 487 -12.01 5.93 -4.75
N ILE A 488 -12.73 7.02 -5.01
CA ILE A 488 -12.83 7.62 -6.33
C ILE A 488 -11.59 8.48 -6.51
N GLU A 489 -10.84 8.21 -7.58
CA GLU A 489 -9.61 8.92 -7.92
C GLU A 489 -9.89 10.20 -8.69
N ARG A 490 -8.99 11.18 -8.59
CA ARG A 490 -8.98 12.31 -9.54
C ARG A 490 -8.65 11.79 -10.94
N PRO A 491 -9.38 12.22 -11.98
CA PRO A 491 -9.18 11.77 -13.37
C PRO A 491 -7.96 12.44 -14.01
N THR A 492 -6.78 12.23 -13.42
CA THR A 492 -5.48 12.73 -13.90
C THR A 492 -4.64 11.57 -14.50
N PRO A 493 -3.91 11.78 -15.61
CA PRO A 493 -3.20 10.69 -16.29
C PRO A 493 -2.02 10.09 -15.51
N LEU A 494 -1.34 10.88 -14.68
CA LEU A 494 -0.02 10.55 -14.12
C LEU A 494 0.01 10.32 -12.61
N VAL A 495 -1.02 10.75 -11.87
CA VAL A 495 -1.04 10.70 -10.40
C VAL A 495 -2.33 10.05 -9.93
N ARG A 496 -2.23 9.07 -9.03
CA ARG A 496 -3.38 8.53 -8.29
C ARG A 496 -3.61 9.40 -7.05
N GLU A 497 -4.37 10.48 -7.23
CA GLU A 497 -4.79 11.34 -6.13
C GLU A 497 -6.22 10.98 -5.70
N LYS A 498 -6.46 10.88 -4.40
CA LYS A 498 -7.79 10.63 -3.84
C LYS A 498 -8.71 11.84 -4.10
N TYR A 499 -9.85 11.61 -4.75
CA TYR A 499 -10.91 12.62 -4.89
C TYR A 499 -11.96 12.49 -3.78
N ARG A 500 -12.57 11.31 -3.67
CA ARG A 500 -13.65 11.04 -2.73
C ARG A 500 -13.58 9.61 -2.20
N THR A 501 -14.14 9.37 -1.01
CA THR A 501 -14.34 8.02 -0.48
C THR A 501 -15.83 7.73 -0.41
N ILE A 502 -16.23 6.56 -0.88
CA ILE A 502 -17.60 6.06 -0.80
C ILE A 502 -17.60 4.78 0.03
N LYS A 503 -18.52 4.71 0.99
CA LYS A 503 -18.77 3.49 1.77
C LYS A 503 -19.71 2.58 0.98
N LEU A 504 -19.28 1.35 0.71
CA LEU A 504 -20.04 0.33 0.01
C LEU A 504 -20.45 -0.78 0.96
N ARG A 505 -21.75 -1.07 0.98
CA ARG A 505 -22.32 -2.22 1.66
C ARG A 505 -23.42 -2.83 0.80
N SER A 506 -23.20 -4.07 0.35
CA SER A 506 -24.14 -4.81 -0.51
C SER A 506 -24.50 -4.04 -1.79
N ARG A 507 -23.49 -3.38 -2.38
CA ARG A 507 -23.61 -2.52 -3.57
C ARG A 507 -22.38 -2.65 -4.44
N ALA A 508 -22.55 -2.26 -5.70
CA ALA A 508 -21.52 -2.17 -6.70
C ALA A 508 -21.27 -0.73 -7.13
N ILE A 509 -20.06 -0.48 -7.62
CA ILE A 509 -19.62 0.80 -8.17
C ILE A 509 -18.84 0.54 -9.44
N ALA A 510 -19.08 1.34 -10.48
CA ALA A 510 -18.30 1.32 -11.70
C ALA A 510 -17.94 2.76 -12.10
N THR A 511 -16.80 2.94 -12.73
CA THR A 511 -16.32 4.26 -13.16
C THR A 511 -15.83 4.21 -14.60
N SER A 512 -16.48 4.99 -15.47
CA SER A 512 -16.06 5.19 -16.86
C SER A 512 -15.35 6.53 -16.98
N GLY A 513 -14.23 6.59 -17.71
CA GLY A 513 -13.45 7.82 -17.84
C GLY A 513 -12.51 7.82 -19.03
N ASN A 514 -12.17 9.02 -19.51
CA ASN A 514 -11.36 9.22 -20.72
C ASN A 514 -9.89 9.54 -20.42
N TYR A 515 -9.46 9.49 -19.15
CA TYR A 515 -8.16 10.01 -18.70
C TYR A 515 -6.99 9.01 -18.82
N ARG A 516 -7.27 7.69 -18.83
CA ARG A 516 -6.26 6.61 -18.93
C ARG A 516 -6.13 6.00 -20.31
N ASN A 517 -7.26 5.60 -20.90
CA ASN A 517 -7.30 4.88 -22.17
C ASN A 517 -7.64 5.86 -23.30
N TYR A 518 -6.62 6.26 -24.06
CA TYR A 518 -6.73 7.14 -25.21
C TYR A 518 -5.65 6.80 -26.23
N ILE A 519 -5.88 7.21 -27.47
CA ILE A 519 -4.87 7.20 -28.53
C ILE A 519 -4.57 8.64 -28.97
N GLU A 520 -3.33 8.92 -29.30
CA GLU A 520 -2.94 10.17 -29.95
C GLU A 520 -2.68 9.92 -31.43
N ARG A 521 -3.36 10.69 -32.30
CA ARG A 521 -3.16 10.69 -33.76
C ARG A 521 -3.19 12.14 -34.24
N ASP A 522 -2.22 12.53 -35.06
CA ASP A 522 -2.08 13.89 -35.59
C ASP A 522 -2.08 14.99 -34.49
N GLY A 523 -1.47 14.70 -33.35
CA GLY A 523 -1.42 15.61 -32.19
C GLY A 523 -2.76 15.80 -31.47
N LYS A 524 -3.79 15.03 -31.83
CA LYS A 524 -5.10 15.02 -31.19
C LYS A 524 -5.31 13.73 -30.40
N ARG A 525 -5.88 13.88 -29.20
CA ARG A 525 -6.25 12.79 -28.31
C ARG A 525 -7.66 12.32 -28.60
N PHE A 526 -7.83 11.02 -28.81
CA PHE A 526 -9.12 10.37 -29.03
C PHE A 526 -9.43 9.41 -27.87
N SER A 527 -10.62 9.56 -27.29
CA SER A 527 -11.16 8.64 -26.28
C SER A 527 -11.50 7.28 -26.90
N HIS A 528 -11.37 6.20 -26.13
CA HIS A 528 -11.87 4.88 -26.50
C HIS A 528 -13.41 4.77 -26.41
N ILE A 529 -14.06 5.75 -25.79
CA ILE A 529 -15.52 5.82 -25.68
C ILE A 529 -16.07 6.55 -26.91
N LEU A 530 -16.88 5.86 -27.70
CA LEU A 530 -17.47 6.33 -28.94
C LEU A 530 -18.93 6.75 -28.71
N ASN A 531 -19.39 7.77 -29.44
CA ASN A 531 -20.80 8.15 -29.48
C ASN A 531 -21.50 7.42 -30.64
N PRO A 532 -22.43 6.49 -30.37
CA PRO A 532 -23.08 5.67 -31.40
C PRO A 532 -23.82 6.49 -32.47
N ASN A 533 -24.37 7.66 -32.10
CA ASN A 533 -25.09 8.54 -33.04
C ASN A 533 -24.18 9.24 -34.05
N THR A 534 -22.88 9.34 -33.76
CA THR A 534 -21.90 10.02 -34.62
C THR A 534 -20.85 9.09 -35.20
N GLY A 535 -20.70 7.90 -34.61
CA GLY A 535 -19.61 6.96 -34.91
C GLY A 535 -18.22 7.47 -34.53
N LYS A 536 -18.11 8.56 -33.75
CA LYS A 536 -16.86 9.25 -33.40
C LYS A 536 -16.61 9.23 -31.89
N PRO A 537 -15.34 9.35 -31.43
CA PRO A 537 -15.02 9.56 -30.03
C PRO A 537 -15.72 10.78 -29.44
N ILE A 538 -16.11 10.69 -28.17
CA ILE A 538 -16.71 11.80 -27.42
C ILE A 538 -15.76 13.01 -27.33
N THR A 539 -16.33 14.23 -27.36
CA THR A 539 -15.57 15.49 -27.43
C THR A 539 -15.90 16.49 -26.30
N HIS A 540 -16.85 16.18 -25.43
CA HIS A 540 -17.19 17.02 -24.29
C HIS A 540 -16.13 16.93 -23.17
N ASN A 541 -16.22 17.87 -22.21
CA ASN A 541 -15.26 18.05 -21.12
C ASN A 541 -15.46 17.13 -19.89
N LEU A 542 -16.49 16.28 -19.89
CA LEU A 542 -16.67 15.25 -18.86
C LEU A 542 -15.45 14.32 -18.82
N ALA A 543 -14.84 14.19 -17.64
CA ALA A 543 -13.61 13.43 -17.43
C ALA A 543 -13.88 12.01 -16.93
N SER A 544 -14.87 11.86 -16.05
CA SER A 544 -15.32 10.56 -15.54
C SER A 544 -16.76 10.61 -15.04
N VAL A 545 -17.42 9.46 -15.10
CA VAL A 545 -18.71 9.20 -14.44
C VAL A 545 -18.55 7.97 -13.56
N THR A 546 -18.95 8.09 -12.30
CA THR A 546 -19.01 6.98 -11.35
C THR A 546 -20.46 6.68 -11.01
N VAL A 547 -20.89 5.43 -11.15
CA VAL A 547 -22.27 4.97 -10.90
C VAL A 547 -22.29 3.95 -9.78
N ILE A 548 -23.29 4.05 -8.88
CA ILE A 548 -23.55 3.09 -7.81
C ILE A 548 -24.90 2.40 -8.03
N ARG A 549 -24.89 1.06 -8.04
CA ARG A 549 -26.09 0.20 -8.18
C ARG A 549 -25.98 -1.03 -7.28
N SER A 550 -27.01 -1.87 -7.28
CA SER A 550 -26.92 -3.22 -6.67
C SER A 550 -26.10 -4.18 -7.53
N SER A 551 -26.19 -4.07 -8.85
CA SER A 551 -25.44 -4.88 -9.82
C SER A 551 -24.26 -4.09 -10.38
N SER A 552 -23.09 -4.71 -10.40
CA SER A 552 -21.90 -4.15 -11.05
C SER A 552 -22.04 -4.13 -12.56
N MET A 553 -22.73 -5.12 -13.14
CA MET A 553 -23.06 -5.15 -14.57
C MET A 553 -23.84 -3.91 -15.01
N GLU A 554 -24.89 -3.58 -14.27
CA GLU A 554 -25.71 -2.40 -14.56
C GLU A 554 -24.96 -1.09 -14.33
N ALA A 555 -24.16 -1.01 -13.25
CA ALA A 555 -23.34 0.17 -12.98
C ALA A 555 -22.33 0.43 -14.11
N ASP A 556 -21.69 -0.61 -14.65
CA ASP A 556 -20.68 -0.54 -15.73
C ASP A 556 -21.31 0.01 -17.03
N ALA A 557 -22.44 -0.58 -17.44
CA ALA A 557 -23.16 -0.14 -18.65
C ALA A 557 -23.67 1.30 -18.53
N LEU A 558 -24.29 1.65 -17.40
CA LEU A 558 -24.79 3.01 -17.17
C LEU A 558 -23.66 4.03 -17.06
N ALA A 559 -22.55 3.72 -16.38
CA ALA A 559 -21.41 4.64 -16.31
C ALA A 559 -20.89 4.96 -17.72
N THR A 560 -20.85 3.96 -18.61
CA THR A 560 -20.45 4.14 -20.01
C THR A 560 -21.47 4.97 -20.80
N GLY A 561 -22.77 4.65 -20.73
CA GLY A 561 -23.81 5.40 -21.44
C GLY A 561 -23.92 6.86 -20.98
N LEU A 562 -23.85 7.11 -19.68
CA LEU A 562 -23.83 8.46 -19.11
C LEU A 562 -22.58 9.24 -19.51
N MET A 563 -21.43 8.56 -19.62
CA MET A 563 -20.20 9.16 -20.15
C MET A 563 -20.32 9.52 -21.63
N VAL A 564 -21.13 8.81 -22.43
CA VAL A 564 -21.41 9.14 -23.83
C VAL A 564 -22.36 10.33 -23.97
N LEU A 565 -23.38 10.42 -23.11
CA LEU A 565 -24.35 11.51 -23.10
C LEU A 565 -23.73 12.87 -22.72
N GLY A 566 -22.66 12.86 -21.94
CA GLY A 566 -22.01 14.06 -21.44
C GLY A 566 -22.67 14.60 -20.16
N PRO A 567 -22.19 15.75 -19.65
CA PRO A 567 -22.50 16.19 -18.29
C PRO A 567 -23.98 16.55 -18.09
N ASP A 568 -24.60 17.23 -19.07
CA ASP A 568 -25.98 17.72 -18.91
C ASP A 568 -27.01 16.62 -19.23
N ALA A 569 -26.99 16.07 -20.44
CA ALA A 569 -27.92 15.02 -20.84
C ALA A 569 -27.74 13.73 -20.03
N GLY A 570 -26.50 13.41 -19.63
CA GLY A 570 -26.21 12.30 -18.74
C GLY A 570 -26.80 12.54 -17.34
N TYR A 571 -26.66 13.75 -16.80
CA TYR A 571 -27.29 14.10 -15.53
C TYR A 571 -28.82 13.94 -15.59
N ASP A 572 -29.46 14.46 -16.63
CA ASP A 572 -30.92 14.39 -16.79
C ASP A 572 -31.44 12.94 -16.85
N VAL A 573 -30.76 12.09 -17.63
CA VAL A 573 -31.08 10.64 -17.69
C VAL A 573 -30.86 9.99 -16.33
N ALA A 574 -29.73 10.27 -15.67
CA ALA A 574 -29.43 9.68 -14.37
C ALA A 574 -30.45 10.09 -13.29
N VAL A 575 -30.94 11.35 -13.30
CA VAL A 575 -31.99 11.81 -12.40
C VAL A 575 -33.33 11.12 -12.70
N LYS A 576 -33.70 11.05 -13.99
CA LYS A 576 -34.95 10.42 -14.42
C LYS A 576 -35.03 8.94 -14.06
N GLU A 577 -33.91 8.22 -14.19
CA GLU A 577 -33.80 6.78 -13.95
C GLU A 577 -33.38 6.43 -12.49
N ASP A 578 -33.40 7.40 -11.56
CA ASP A 578 -32.96 7.29 -10.15
C ASP A 578 -31.57 6.65 -9.97
N VAL A 579 -30.62 6.99 -10.86
CA VAL A 579 -29.25 6.49 -10.84
C VAL A 579 -28.39 7.34 -9.90
N ALA A 580 -27.77 6.71 -8.91
CA ALA A 580 -26.76 7.34 -8.06
C ALA A 580 -25.46 7.52 -8.84
N ALA A 581 -25.16 8.75 -9.26
CA ALA A 581 -24.05 9.06 -10.14
C ALA A 581 -23.28 10.32 -9.72
N LEU A 582 -21.96 10.27 -9.90
CA LEU A 582 -21.01 11.36 -9.74
C LEU A 582 -20.38 11.66 -11.09
N PHE A 583 -20.51 12.89 -11.57
CA PHE A 583 -19.88 13.38 -12.79
C PHE A 583 -18.75 14.33 -12.41
N LEU A 584 -17.56 14.10 -12.97
CA LEU A 584 -16.42 15.01 -12.82
C LEU A 584 -16.12 15.68 -14.14
N VAL A 585 -16.32 16.99 -14.19
CA VAL A 585 -16.26 17.82 -15.41
C VAL A 585 -15.02 18.71 -15.37
N LYS A 586 -14.26 18.76 -16.47
CA LYS A 586 -13.10 19.66 -16.58
C LYS A 586 -13.54 21.06 -17.00
N HIS A 587 -13.15 22.05 -16.22
CA HIS A 587 -13.25 23.48 -16.53
C HIS A 587 -11.85 24.12 -16.50
N GLU A 588 -11.75 25.38 -16.94
CA GLU A 588 -10.47 26.11 -16.97
C GLU A 588 -9.87 26.32 -15.57
N ASP A 589 -10.71 26.41 -14.54
CA ASP A 589 -10.35 26.61 -13.14
C ASP A 589 -10.17 25.30 -12.34
N GLY A 590 -10.49 24.14 -12.94
CA GLY A 590 -10.29 22.83 -12.31
C GLY A 590 -11.37 21.79 -12.61
N LEU A 591 -11.51 20.82 -11.71
CA LEU A 591 -12.52 19.76 -11.79
C LEU A 591 -13.76 20.16 -10.98
N HIS A 592 -14.91 20.24 -11.65
CA HIS A 592 -16.21 20.50 -11.04
C HIS A 592 -17.00 19.20 -10.89
N GLU A 593 -17.75 19.11 -9.81
CA GLU A 593 -18.55 17.94 -9.45
C GLU A 593 -20.04 18.22 -9.70
N ILE A 594 -20.70 17.28 -10.37
CA ILE A 594 -22.16 17.23 -10.48
C ILE A 594 -22.61 15.90 -9.87
N VAL A 595 -23.52 15.96 -8.91
CA VAL A 595 -24.05 14.78 -8.19
C VAL A 595 -25.55 14.64 -8.38
N THR A 596 -26.00 13.42 -8.63
CA THR A 596 -27.44 13.15 -8.68
C THR A 596 -28.03 13.08 -7.26
N PRO A 597 -29.32 13.42 -7.07
CA PRO A 597 -29.99 13.30 -5.77
C PRO A 597 -29.94 11.88 -5.19
N ALA A 598 -29.91 10.86 -6.04
CA ALA A 598 -29.79 9.47 -5.61
C ALA A 598 -28.42 9.17 -4.96
N LEU A 599 -27.35 9.89 -5.34
CA LEU A 599 -26.03 9.71 -4.76
C LEU A 599 -25.95 10.21 -3.32
N ASP A 600 -26.74 11.22 -2.93
CA ASP A 600 -26.78 11.75 -1.56
C ASP A 600 -27.12 10.68 -0.51
N ARG A 601 -27.76 9.58 -0.91
CA ARG A 601 -28.03 8.42 -0.04
C ARG A 601 -26.76 7.70 0.41
N TYR A 602 -25.64 7.89 -0.29
CA TYR A 602 -24.36 7.20 -0.11
C TYR A 602 -23.24 8.13 0.38
N LEU A 603 -23.50 9.43 0.44
CA LEU A 603 -22.57 10.41 0.98
C LEU A 603 -22.84 10.58 2.47
N ASP A 604 -21.80 10.51 3.29
CA ASP A 604 -21.92 10.86 4.70
C ASP A 604 -22.39 12.32 4.78
N ARG A 605 -23.58 12.57 5.36
CA ARG A 605 -23.99 13.93 5.71
C ARG A 605 -22.93 14.50 6.66
N LYS A 606 -22.32 15.62 6.27
CA LYS A 606 -21.35 16.36 7.09
C LYS A 606 -21.93 16.75 8.44
#